data_AF-A0A7H0YD91-F1
#
_entry.id   AF-A0A7H0YD91-F1
#
_cell.length_a   1.000
_cell.length_b   1.000
_cell.length_c   1.000
_cell.angle_alpha   90.00
_cell.angle_beta   90.00
_cell.angle_gamma   90.00
#
_symmetry.space_group_name_H-M   'P 1'
#
loop_
_entity.id
_entity.type
_entity.pdbx_description
1 polymer ?
#
loop_
_entity_poly.entity_id
_entity_poly.type
_entity_poly.pdbx_seq_one_letter_code
_entity_poly.pdbx_strand_id
1 'polypeptide(L)' 'MDEEQRRIEEYIRFYNQSRPQRKLNKLPPREYRKQLIA' A
#
# COMPACT_ATOMS: atom_id res chain seq x y z
N MET A 1 -6.67 17.56 13.35
CA MET A 1 -6.68 16.51 12.32
C MET A 1 -7.92 15.70 12.56
N ASP A 2 -8.90 15.83 11.67
CA ASP A 2 -10.17 15.15 11.80
C ASP A 2 -9.94 13.64 11.78
N GLU A 3 -10.62 12.90 12.65
CA GLU A 3 -10.47 11.45 12.81
C GLU A 3 -10.66 10.71 11.48
N GLU A 4 -11.54 11.23 10.63
CA GLU A 4 -11.77 10.75 9.28
C GLU A 4 -10.50 10.82 8.41
N GLN A 5 -9.79 11.95 8.44
CA GLN A 5 -8.54 12.11 7.70
C GLN A 5 -7.47 11.13 8.21
N ARG A 6 -7.37 10.95 9.54
CA ARG A 6 -6.43 9.97 10.12
C ARG A 6 -6.71 8.55 9.63
N ARG A 7 -8.00 8.15 9.57
CA ARG A 7 -8.40 6.82 9.08
C ARG A 7 -8.09 6.63 7.60
N ILE A 8 -8.28 7.67 6.79
CA ILE A 8 -7.94 7.66 5.36
C ILE A 8 -6.43 7.47 5.18
N GLU A 9 -5.61 8.26 5.87
CA GLU A 9 -4.14 8.17 5.77
C GLU A 9 -3.62 6.80 6.23
N GLU A 10 -4.18 6.28 7.32
CA GLU A 10 -3.85 4.94 7.81
C GLU A 10 -4.21 3.85 6.80
N TYR A 11 -5.39 3.95 6.17
CA TYR A 11 -5.80 3.01 5.14
C TYR A 11 -4.89 3.08 3.90
N ILE A 12 -4.52 4.29 3.45
CA ILE A 12 -3.60 4.49 2.32
C ILE A 12 -2.23 3.86 2.65
N ARG A 13 -1.71 4.08 3.86
CA ARG A 13 -0.44 3.49 4.31
C ARG A 13 -0.52 1.96 4.28
N PHE A 14 -1.55 1.39 4.91
CA PHE A 14 -1.80 -0.05 4.93
C PHE A 14 -1.89 -0.64 3.51
N TYR A 15 -2.69 -0.02 2.64
CA TYR A 15 -2.89 -0.48 1.26
C TYR A 15 -1.58 -0.53 0.47
N ASN A 16 -0.75 0.51 0.61
CA ASN A 16 0.50 0.62 -0.16
C ASN A 16 1.63 -0.26 0.37
N GLN A 17 1.70 -0.46 1.70
CA GLN A 17 2.85 -1.09 2.35
C GLN A 17 2.61 -2.52 2.80
N SER A 18 1.38 -2.88 3.16
CA SER A 18 1.10 -4.12 3.89
C SER A 18 0.08 -5.02 3.21
N ARG A 19 -0.80 -4.48 2.35
CA ARG A 19 -1.86 -5.27 1.71
C ARG A 19 -1.31 -6.12 0.55
N PRO A 20 -1.30 -7.46 0.67
CA PRO A 20 -0.88 -8.33 -0.41
C PRO A 20 -1.88 -8.28 -1.57
N GLN A 21 -1.40 -8.14 -2.80
CA GLN A 21 -2.26 -8.11 -3.98
C GLN A 21 -1.99 -9.29 -4.90
N ARG A 22 -3.02 -10.12 -5.16
CA ARG A 22 -2.90 -11.29 -6.05
C ARG A 22 -2.37 -10.94 -7.44
N LYS A 23 -2.79 -9.79 -7.99
CA LYS A 23 -2.31 -9.29 -9.29
C LYS A 23 -0.85 -8.83 -9.28
N LEU A 24 -0.28 -8.56 -8.10
CA LEU A 24 1.10 -8.11 -7.91
C LEU A 24 1.97 -9.23 -7.33
N ASN A 25 1.73 -10.49 -7.73
CA ASN A 25 2.43 -11.66 -7.19
C ASN A 25 2.34 -11.79 -5.66
N LYS A 26 1.20 -11.39 -5.08
CA LYS A 26 0.98 -11.33 -3.62
C LYS A 26 1.90 -10.33 -2.89
N LEU A 27 2.49 -9.36 -3.60
CA LEU A 27 3.27 -8.28 -3.01
C LEU A 27 2.41 -7.04 -2.72
N PRO A 28 2.81 -6.21 -1.75
CA PRO A 28 2.30 -4.85 -1.62
C PRO A 28 2.69 -3.97 -2.81
N PRO A 29 1.88 -2.95 -3.15
CA PRO A 29 2.16 -2.02 -4.25
C PRO A 29 3.55 -1.38 -4.22
N ARG A 30 4.06 -1.07 -3.04
CA ARG A 30 5.38 -0.47 -2.89
C ARG A 30 6.50 -1.44 -3.29
N GLU A 31 6.43 -2.69 -2.84
CA GLU A 31 7.45 -3.69 -3.13
C GLU A 31 7.40 -4.13 -4.60
N TYR A 32 6.20 -4.29 -5.17
CA TYR A 32 6.06 -4.56 -6.60
C TYR A 32 6.71 -3.46 -7.47
N ARG A 33 6.49 -2.18 -7.14
CA ARG A 33 7.10 -1.05 -7.87
C ARG A 33 8.62 -1.05 -7.78
N LYS A 34 9.23 -1.46 -6.67
CA LYS A 34 10.69 -1.55 -6.54
C LYS A 34 11.29 -2.55 -7.54
N GLN A 35 10.57 -3.63 -7.86
CA GLN A 35 11.03 -4.62 -8.84
C GLN A 35 11.05 -4.08 -10.28
N LEU A 36 10.23 -3.08 -10.59
CA LEU A 36 10.14 -2.48 -11.93
C LEU A 36 11.20 -1.41 -12.20
N ILE A 37 11.88 -0.94 -11.15
CA ILE A 37 12.90 0.13 -11.25
C ILE A 37 14.32 -0.47 -11.40
N ALA A 38 14.44 -1.80 -11.25
CA ALA A 38 15.69 -2.54 -11.44
C ALA A 38 16.08 -2.70 -12.92
#